data_AF-A0A291QF13-F1
#
_entry.id   AF-A0A291QF13-F1
#
_cell.length_a   1.000
_cell.length_b   1.000
_cell.length_c   1.000
_cell.angle_alpha   90.00
_cell.angle_beta   90.00
_cell.angle_gamma   90.00
#
_symmetry.space_group_name_H-M   'P 1'
#
loop_
_entity.id
_entity.type
_entity.pdbx_description
1 polymer ?
#
loop_
_entity_poly.entity_id
_entity_poly.type
_entity_poly.pdbx_seq_one_letter_code
_entity_poly.pdbx_strand_id
1 'polypeptide(L)'
;MIPLRPLGKEAEQERREPLWRDLVGDVLRRERLAQERTLKDVADAARISMPYLSELERGRKEASSEVLAAAARALGLGLPDLLSLAQSRLVGLPRVRPTKASLQGEVRLAA
;
A
#
# COMPACT_ATOMS: atom_id res chain seq x y z
N MET A 1 -34.22 15.44 1.48
CA MET A 1 -33.94 14.12 0.89
C MET A 1 -32.44 13.86 1.02
N ILE A 2 -32.02 13.10 2.02
CA ILE A 2 -30.60 12.75 2.22
C ILE A 2 -30.29 11.62 1.23
N PRO A 3 -29.27 11.72 0.36
CA PRO A 3 -28.89 10.59 -0.47
C PRO A 3 -28.30 9.51 0.44
N LEU A 4 -28.94 8.34 0.47
CA LEU A 4 -28.41 7.14 1.11
C LEU A 4 -27.16 6.71 0.34
N ARG A 5 -25.99 6.98 0.93
CA ARG A 5 -24.70 6.44 0.48
C ARG A 5 -24.80 4.91 0.43
N PRO A 6 -24.34 4.22 -0.64
CA PRO A 6 -24.45 2.78 -0.72
C PRO A 6 -23.55 2.10 0.33
N LEU A 7 -24.15 1.62 1.42
CA LEU A 7 -23.49 1.02 2.60
C LEU A 7 -22.79 -0.34 2.34
N GLY A 8 -22.67 -0.79 1.08
CA GLY A 8 -22.37 -2.18 0.76
C GLY A 8 -20.93 -2.51 0.34
N LYS A 9 -20.22 -1.59 -0.33
CA LYS A 9 -18.86 -1.86 -0.86
C LYS A 9 -17.78 -1.04 -0.15
N GLU A 10 -18.01 0.27 -0.01
CA GLU A 10 -17.08 1.19 0.66
C GLU A 10 -16.92 0.84 2.16
N ALA A 11 -18.03 0.60 2.86
CA ALA A 11 -18.01 0.17 4.27
C ALA A 11 -17.44 -1.24 4.45
N GLU A 12 -17.50 -2.10 3.43
CA GLU A 12 -16.89 -3.44 3.43
C GLU A 12 -15.37 -3.34 3.25
N GLN A 13 -14.92 -2.43 2.39
CA GLN A 13 -13.50 -2.12 2.18
C GLN A 13 -12.87 -1.41 3.38
N GLU A 14 -13.61 -0.53 4.07
CA GLU A 14 -13.22 0.05 5.36
C GLU A 14 -13.12 -0.99 6.49
N ARG A 15 -13.79 -2.15 6.33
CA ARG A 15 -13.77 -3.28 7.27
C ARG A 15 -12.75 -4.36 6.92
N ARG A 16 -11.94 -4.24 5.86
CA ARG A 16 -10.91 -5.23 5.54
C ARG A 16 -9.57 -4.77 6.09
N GLU A 17 -8.82 -5.72 6.66
CA GLU A 17 -7.45 -5.47 7.07
C GLU A 17 -6.67 -4.89 5.88
N PRO A 18 -5.99 -3.75 6.04
CA PRO A 18 -5.24 -3.13 4.95
C PRO A 18 -4.13 -4.06 4.47
N LEU A 19 -3.96 -4.15 3.15
CA LEU A 19 -2.90 -4.97 2.58
C LEU A 19 -1.57 -4.22 2.63
N TRP A 20 -0.49 -4.98 2.79
CA TRP A 20 0.87 -4.43 2.84
C TRP A 20 1.21 -3.59 1.61
N ARG A 21 0.86 -4.08 0.40
CA ARG A 21 1.09 -3.37 -0.85
C ARG A 21 0.38 -2.01 -0.94
N ASP A 22 -0.78 -1.86 -0.30
CA ASP A 22 -1.52 -0.60 -0.29
C ASP A 22 -0.80 0.41 0.62
N LEU A 23 -0.37 -0.04 1.80
CA LEU A 23 0.34 0.79 2.78
C LEU A 23 1.67 1.29 2.21
N VAL A 24 2.49 0.38 1.68
CA VAL A 24 3.80 0.73 1.11
C VAL A 24 3.66 1.58 -0.13
N GLY A 25 2.71 1.24 -1.01
CA GLY A 25 2.41 2.03 -2.20
C GLY A 25 2.06 3.48 -1.87
N ASP A 26 1.18 3.68 -0.88
CA ASP A 26 0.81 5.03 -0.42
C ASP A 26 2.00 5.76 0.21
N VAL A 27 2.87 5.08 0.98
CA VAL A 27 4.11 5.68 1.50
C VAL A 27 4.98 6.18 0.35
N LEU A 28 5.35 5.31 -0.59
CA LEU A 28 6.19 5.67 -1.74
C LEU A 28 5.61 6.86 -2.51
N ARG A 29 4.29 6.86 -2.74
CA ARG A 29 3.60 7.96 -3.40
C ARG A 29 3.70 9.28 -2.64
N ARG A 30 3.45 9.29 -1.33
CA ARG A 30 3.52 10.53 -0.54
C ARG A 30 4.93 11.08 -0.46
N GLU A 31 5.92 10.21 -0.27
CA GLU A 31 7.33 10.61 -0.25
C GLU A 31 7.76 11.20 -1.60
N ARG A 32 7.36 10.57 -2.72
CA ARG A 32 7.61 11.12 -4.06
C ARG A 32 6.98 12.49 -4.25
N LEU A 33 5.71 12.65 -3.86
CA LEU A 33 4.98 13.91 -4.02
C LEU A 33 5.52 15.02 -3.10
N ALA A 34 5.95 14.68 -1.88
CA ALA A 34 6.59 15.61 -0.96
C ALA A 34 7.93 16.13 -1.50
N GLN A 35 8.62 15.34 -2.33
CA GLN A 35 9.83 15.74 -3.05
C GLN A 35 9.54 16.44 -4.38
N GLU A 36 8.27 16.65 -4.75
CA GLU A 36 7.84 17.21 -6.04
C GLU A 36 8.38 16.45 -7.27
N ARG A 37 8.69 15.15 -7.12
CA ARG A 37 9.27 14.33 -8.19
C ARG A 37 8.22 13.62 -9.03
N THR A 38 8.50 13.48 -10.32
CA THR A 38 7.61 12.73 -11.22
C THR A 38 7.79 11.23 -11.04
N LEU A 39 6.79 10.45 -11.48
CA LEU A 39 6.90 8.98 -11.55
C LEU A 39 8.13 8.55 -12.37
N LYS A 40 8.44 9.29 -13.45
CA LYS A 40 9.59 8.99 -14.30
C LYS A 40 10.91 9.14 -13.54
N ASP A 41 11.09 10.25 -12.81
CA ASP A 41 12.33 10.53 -12.07
C ASP A 41 12.65 9.48 -11.02
N VAL A 42 11.62 8.94 -10.36
CA VAL A 42 11.79 7.90 -9.33
C VAL A 42 11.95 6.52 -9.96
N ALA A 43 11.19 6.20 -11.01
CA ALA A 43 11.28 4.92 -11.70
C ALA A 43 12.66 4.73 -12.34
N ASP A 44 13.20 5.77 -12.98
CA ASP A 44 14.53 5.76 -13.59
C ASP A 44 15.62 5.53 -12.52
N ALA A 45 15.55 6.25 -11.39
CA ALA A 45 16.47 6.08 -10.26
C ALA A 45 16.37 4.70 -9.59
N ALA A 46 15.16 4.13 -9.50
CA ALA A 46 14.91 2.80 -8.96
C ALA A 46 15.21 1.68 -9.98
N ARG A 47 15.52 2.01 -11.23
CA ARG A 47 15.72 1.08 -12.36
C ARG A 47 14.53 0.14 -12.56
N ILE A 48 13.32 0.68 -12.48
CA ILE A 48 12.07 0.00 -12.80
C ILE A 48 11.28 0.80 -13.83
N SER A 49 10.27 0.19 -14.46
CA SER A 49 9.46 0.93 -15.41
C SER A 49 8.50 1.91 -14.70
N MET A 50 8.27 3.06 -15.32
CA MET A 50 7.29 4.05 -14.83
C MET A 50 5.89 3.45 -14.64
N PRO A 51 5.34 2.63 -15.57
CA PRO A 51 4.07 1.94 -15.34
C PRO A 51 4.10 1.05 -14.10
N TYR A 52 5.19 0.31 -13.88
CA TYR A 52 5.30 -0.57 -12.72
C TYR A 52 5.32 0.21 -11.40
N LEU A 53 6.10 1.30 -11.29
CA LEU A 53 6.04 2.19 -10.12
C LEU A 53 4.62 2.73 -9.89
N SER A 54 3.93 3.08 -10.98
CA SER A 54 2.53 3.52 -10.94
C SER A 54 1.59 2.46 -10.36
N GLU A 55 1.78 1.18 -10.68
CA GLU A 55 1.02 0.07 -10.11
C GLU A 55 1.33 -0.11 -8.62
N LEU A 56 2.60 0.02 -8.24
CA LEU A 56 3.05 -0.07 -6.84
C LEU A 56 2.44 1.02 -5.98
N GLU A 57 2.49 2.28 -6.41
CA GLU A 57 1.91 3.43 -5.68
C GLU A 57 0.39 3.34 -5.48
N ARG A 58 -0.28 2.46 -6.23
CA ARG A 58 -1.72 2.23 -6.13
C ARG A 58 -2.07 0.88 -5.50
N GLY A 59 -1.07 0.16 -4.96
CA GLY A 59 -1.28 -1.13 -4.31
C GLY A 59 -1.81 -2.22 -5.24
N ARG A 60 -1.56 -2.13 -6.56
CA ARG A 60 -2.04 -3.11 -7.55
C ARG A 60 -1.11 -4.29 -7.76
N LYS A 61 0.14 -4.20 -7.28
CA LYS A 61 1.16 -5.24 -7.41
C LYS A 61 1.85 -5.51 -6.08
N GLU A 62 2.16 -6.77 -5.86
CA GLU A 62 3.11 -7.19 -4.83
C GLU A 62 4.52 -6.97 -5.39
N ALA A 63 5.28 -6.08 -4.75
CA ALA A 63 6.69 -5.90 -5.07
C ALA A 63 7.55 -6.88 -4.28
N SER A 64 8.64 -7.34 -4.89
CA SER A 64 9.69 -8.02 -4.15
C SER A 64 10.38 -7.05 -3.17
N SER A 65 11.03 -7.60 -2.16
CA SER A 65 11.81 -6.82 -1.19
C SER A 65 12.90 -5.98 -1.86
N GLU A 66 13.52 -6.50 -2.93
CA GLU A 66 14.54 -5.78 -3.72
C GLU A 66 13.96 -4.56 -4.43
N VAL A 67 12.76 -4.69 -5.01
CA VAL A 67 12.05 -3.58 -5.68
C VAL A 67 11.66 -2.51 -4.66
N LEU A 68 11.12 -2.91 -3.50
CA LEU A 68 10.79 -1.97 -2.44
C LEU A 68 12.01 -1.22 -1.93
N ALA A 69 13.12 -1.92 -1.71
CA ALA A 69 14.37 -1.32 -1.29
C ALA A 69 14.94 -0.37 -2.37
N ALA A 70 14.81 -0.71 -3.66
CA ALA A 70 15.23 0.16 -4.75
C ALA A 70 14.40 1.44 -4.84
N ALA A 71 13.06 1.33 -4.74
CA ALA A 71 12.16 2.47 -4.73
C ALA A 71 12.37 3.38 -3.51
N ALA A 72 12.56 2.81 -2.32
CA ALA A 72 12.90 3.57 -1.11
C ALA A 72 14.21 4.35 -1.28
N ARG A 73 15.28 3.68 -1.72
CA ARG A 73 16.57 4.33 -1.97
C ARG A 73 16.47 5.43 -3.03
N ALA A 74 15.69 5.21 -4.08
CA ALA A 74 15.45 6.21 -5.10
C ALA A 74 14.80 7.48 -4.53
N LEU A 75 14.08 7.38 -3.41
CA LEU A 75 13.48 8.48 -2.66
C LEU A 75 14.37 8.97 -1.49
N GLY A 76 15.61 8.51 -1.38
CA GLY A 76 16.52 8.90 -0.29
C GLY A 76 16.20 8.22 1.05
N LEU A 77 15.41 7.14 1.05
CA LEU A 77 15.01 6.40 2.24
C LEU A 77 15.76 5.08 2.35
N GLY A 78 16.05 4.67 3.59
CA GLY A 78 16.38 3.28 3.90
C GLY A 78 15.12 2.41 3.97
N LEU A 79 15.31 1.09 3.88
CA LEU A 79 14.22 0.14 4.14
C LEU A 79 13.61 0.30 5.56
N PRO A 80 14.40 0.54 6.63
CA PRO A 80 13.83 0.81 7.95
C PRO A 80 12.91 2.03 8.01
N ASP A 81 13.22 3.08 7.25
CA ASP A 81 12.38 4.30 7.18
C ASP A 81 11.05 3.98 6.50
N LEU A 82 11.10 3.26 5.36
CA LEU A 82 9.89 2.80 4.66
C LEU A 82 8.98 1.97 5.58
N LEU A 83 9.56 1.04 6.34
CA LEU A 83 8.82 0.20 7.28
C LEU A 83 8.21 1.04 8.42
N SER A 84 8.95 1.99 8.96
CA SER A 84 8.50 2.86 10.05
C SER A 84 7.35 3.78 9.60
N LEU A 85 7.42 4.32 8.38
CA LEU A 85 6.36 5.12 7.78
C LEU A 85 5.10 4.29 7.49
N ALA A 86 5.29 3.06 6.99
CA ALA A 86 4.18 2.14 6.74
C ALA A 86 3.51 1.69 8.06
N GLN A 87 4.30 1.40 9.09
CA GLN A 87 3.80 1.09 10.43
C GLN A 87 3.01 2.27 11.01
N SER A 88 3.56 3.50 10.92
CA SER A 88 2.90 4.70 11.43
C SER A 88 1.53 4.90 10.79
N ARG A 89 1.42 4.64 9.48
CA ARG A 89 0.13 4.62 8.78
C ARG A 89 -0.79 3.53 9.26
N LEU A 90 -0.30 2.29 9.36
CA LEU A 90 -1.09 1.15 9.80
C LEU A 90 -1.71 1.39 11.18
N VAL A 91 -0.93 1.94 12.12
CA VAL A 91 -1.39 2.28 13.47
C VAL A 91 -2.43 3.41 13.45
N GLY A 92 -2.36 4.32 12.47
CA GLY A 92 -3.33 5.39 12.29
C GLY A 92 -4.65 4.95 11.63
N LEU A 93 -4.71 3.76 11.04
CA LEU A 93 -5.93 3.24 10.44
C LEU A 93 -6.91 2.70 11.51
N PRO A 94 -8.23 2.81 11.28
CA PRO A 94 -9.21 2.20 12.17
C PRO A 94 -8.96 0.70 12.26
N ARG A 95 -8.71 0.21 13.48
CA ARG A 95 -8.45 -1.22 13.70
C ARG A 95 -9.71 -2.02 13.39
N VAL A 96 -9.70 -2.73 12.28
CA VAL A 96 -10.71 -3.77 12.01
C VAL A 96 -10.49 -4.86 13.06
N ARG A 97 -11.47 -5.07 13.93
CA ARG A 97 -11.42 -6.24 14.82
C ARG A 97 -11.83 -7.46 13.98
N PRO A 98 -10.96 -8.45 13.77
CA PRO A 98 -11.39 -9.69 13.15
C PRO A 98 -12.46 -10.31 14.05
N THR A 99 -13.69 -10.41 13.55
CA THR A 99 -14.75 -11.17 14.21
C THR A 99 -14.36 -12.64 14.17
N LYS A 100 -14.54 -13.39 15.27
CA LYS A 100 -14.15 -14.82 15.37
C LYS A 100 -14.59 -15.70 14.17
N ALA A 101 -15.65 -15.31 13.46
CA ALA A 101 -16.14 -15.98 12.25
C ALA A 101 -15.17 -15.91 11.04
N SER A 102 -14.32 -14.88 10.93
CA SER A 102 -13.43 -14.68 9.77
C SER A 102 -12.11 -15.45 9.85
N LEU A 103 -11.81 -16.09 10.98
CA LEU A 103 -10.57 -16.87 11.18
C LEU A 103 -10.75 -18.37 10.89
N GLN A 104 -11.98 -18.84 10.63
CA GLN A 104 -12.29 -20.26 10.40
C GLN A 104 -12.45 -20.66 8.93
N GLY A 105 -12.46 -19.70 8.00
CA GLY A 105 -12.55 -19.97 6.57
C GLY A 105 -11.38 -19.34 5.83
N GLU A 106 -10.91 -20.00 4.77
CA GLU A 106 -10.10 -19.40 3.70
C GLU A 106 -8.57 -19.50 3.75
N VAL A 107 -8.02 -20.61 4.22
CA VAL A 107 -6.81 -21.16 3.55
C VAL A 107 -7.14 -22.54 3.00
N ARG A 108 -7.96 -22.56 1.93
CA ARG A 108 -7.98 -23.73 1.03
C ARG A 108 -6.80 -23.56 0.07
N LEU A 109 -5.69 -24.21 0.41
CA LEU A 109 -4.66 -24.55 -0.56
C LEU A 109 -5.32 -25.37 -1.66
N ALA A 110 -5.55 -24.76 -2.82
CA ALA A 110 -5.85 -25.51 -4.03
C ALA A 110 -4.55 -26.20 -4.44
N ALA A 111 -4.54 -27.53 -4.34
CA ALA A 111 -3.53 -28.40 -4.91
C ALA A 111 -3.80 -28.61 -6.41
#